data_AF-A0A968HMJ9-F1
#
_entry.id   AF-A0A968HMJ9-F1
#
_cell.length_a   1.000
_cell.length_b   1.000
_cell.length_c   1.000
_cell.angle_alpha   90.00
_cell.angle_beta   90.00
_cell.angle_gamma   90.00
#
_symmetry.space_group_name_H-M   'P 1'
#
loop_
_entity.id
_entity.type
_entity.pdbx_description
1 polymer ?
#
loop_
_entity_poly.entity_id
_entity_poly.type
_entity_poly.pdbx_seq_one_letter_code
_entity_poly.pdbx_strand_id
1 'polypeptide(L)'
;MSTSTEELSKKIEALVKEHIDASRKAAAVALERAFAAATVATRCKRSTKATKTATPGRRRTPDEVAELGERFYRILCESPGESMPALAARIGVTSRELHRSVVLLRRAGRVRTVGQRRATRYFPTVKGAKAA
;
A
#
# COMPACT_ATOMS: atom_id res chain seq x y z
N MET A 1 30.10 -61.37 -28.50
CA MET A 1 29.54 -60.05 -28.87
C MET A 1 29.07 -59.21 -27.67
N SER A 2 29.35 -59.59 -26.42
CA SER A 2 28.81 -58.95 -25.20
C SER A 2 29.62 -57.76 -24.67
N THR A 3 30.84 -57.54 -25.16
CA THR A 3 31.73 -56.47 -24.69
C THR A 3 31.21 -55.08 -25.07
N SER A 4 30.59 -54.93 -26.23
CA SER A 4 30.07 -53.63 -26.71
C SER A 4 28.91 -53.10 -25.87
N THR A 5 28.07 -53.97 -25.29
CA THR A 5 26.94 -53.56 -24.45
C THR A 5 27.39 -53.15 -23.05
N GLU A 6 28.40 -53.82 -22.49
CA GLU A 6 28.99 -53.46 -21.20
C GLU A 6 29.83 -52.19 -21.26
N GLU A 7 30.50 -51.94 -22.38
CA GLU A 7 31.19 -50.67 -22.63
C GLU A 7 30.21 -49.51 -22.77
N LEU A 8 29.07 -49.75 -23.42
CA LEU A 8 28.02 -48.76 -23.57
C LEU A 8 27.37 -48.41 -22.22
N SER A 9 27.07 -49.40 -21.38
CA SER A 9 26.51 -49.15 -20.05
C SER A 9 27.46 -48.34 -19.17
N LYS A 10 28.75 -48.68 -19.15
CA LYS A 10 29.79 -47.91 -18.42
C LYS A 10 29.88 -46.46 -18.90
N LYS A 11 29.78 -46.21 -20.21
CA LYS A 11 29.77 -44.85 -20.78
C LYS A 11 28.52 -44.07 -20.38
N ILE A 12 27.34 -44.70 -20.40
CA ILE A 12 26.09 -44.07 -19.96
C ILE A 12 26.18 -43.71 -18.47
N GLU A 13 26.66 -44.62 -17.63
CA GLU A 13 26.85 -44.35 -16.20
C GLU A 13 27.80 -43.18 -15.93
N ALA A 14 28.91 -43.10 -16.67
CA ALA A 14 29.85 -41.99 -16.56
C ALA A 14 29.20 -40.65 -16.94
N LEU A 15 28.47 -40.61 -18.06
CA LEU A 15 27.75 -39.41 -18.51
C LEU A 15 26.66 -38.97 -17.53
N VAL A 16 25.91 -39.92 -16.97
CA VAL A 16 24.88 -39.62 -15.97
C VAL A 16 25.52 -39.04 -14.70
N LYS A 17 26.65 -39.60 -14.24
CA LYS A 17 27.39 -39.06 -13.09
C LYS A 17 27.87 -37.63 -13.35
N GLU A 18 28.46 -37.39 -14.52
CA GLU A 18 28.91 -36.05 -14.91
C GLU A 18 27.74 -35.04 -14.96
N HIS A 19 26.60 -35.45 -15.51
CA HIS A 19 25.41 -34.60 -15.57
C HIS A 19 24.84 -34.28 -14.18
N ILE A 20 24.82 -35.26 -13.27
CA ILE A 20 24.40 -35.05 -11.87
C ILE A 20 25.34 -34.07 -11.19
N ASP A 21 26.64 -34.20 -11.36
CA ASP A 21 27.63 -33.30 -10.76
C ASP A 21 27.54 -31.88 -11.33
N ALA A 22 27.34 -31.74 -12.63
CA ALA A 22 27.09 -30.44 -13.27
C ALA A 22 25.80 -29.79 -12.72
N SER A 23 24.72 -30.57 -12.59
CA SER A 23 23.45 -30.10 -12.04
C SER A 23 23.56 -29.66 -10.58
N ARG A 24 24.31 -30.43 -9.76
CA ARG A 24 24.60 -30.08 -8.36
C ARG A 24 25.39 -28.77 -8.26
N LYS A 25 26.42 -28.60 -9.10
CA LYS A 25 27.20 -27.35 -9.16
C LYS A 25 26.34 -26.16 -9.56
N ALA A 26 25.50 -26.31 -10.58
CA ALA A 26 24.59 -25.25 -11.02
C ALA A 26 23.59 -24.86 -9.92
N ALA A 27 23.02 -25.85 -9.23
CA ALA A 27 22.11 -25.63 -8.10
C ALA A 27 22.81 -24.89 -6.94
N ALA A 28 24.03 -25.28 -6.59
CA ALA A 28 24.80 -24.61 -5.54
C ALA A 28 25.05 -23.13 -5.87
N VAL A 29 25.46 -22.82 -7.11
CA VAL A 29 25.66 -21.42 -7.56
C VAL A 29 24.36 -20.61 -7.53
N ALA A 30 23.23 -21.22 -7.92
CA ALA A 30 21.92 -20.56 -7.87
C ALA A 30 21.50 -20.24 -6.42
N LEU A 31 21.73 -21.16 -5.49
CA LEU A 31 21.45 -20.97 -4.07
C LEU A 31 22.30 -19.84 -3.47
N GLU A 32 23.62 -19.84 -3.72
CA GLU A 32 24.51 -18.77 -3.27
C GLU A 32 24.05 -17.39 -3.77
N ARG A 33 23.66 -17.29 -5.04
CA ARG A 33 23.11 -16.06 -5.62
C ARG A 33 21.79 -15.64 -4.95
N ALA A 34 20.89 -16.59 -4.69
CA ALA A 34 19.62 -16.31 -4.05
C ALA A 34 19.80 -15.83 -2.60
N PHE A 35 20.70 -16.45 -1.83
CA PHE A 35 21.02 -16.03 -0.47
C PHE A 35 21.73 -14.67 -0.44
N ALA A 36 22.68 -14.41 -1.35
CA ALA A 36 23.28 -13.09 -1.49
C ALA A 36 22.22 -12.02 -1.85
N ALA A 37 21.31 -12.31 -2.77
CA ALA A 37 20.21 -11.40 -3.11
C ALA A 37 19.24 -11.19 -1.93
N ALA A 38 18.94 -12.24 -1.16
CA ALA A 38 18.08 -12.15 0.02
C ALA A 38 18.69 -11.26 1.11
N THR A 39 19.99 -11.37 1.38
CA THR A 39 20.66 -10.51 2.38
C THR A 39 20.68 -9.03 1.94
N VAL A 40 20.92 -8.75 0.66
CA VAL A 40 20.85 -7.38 0.09
C VAL A 40 19.42 -6.82 0.12
N ALA A 41 18.43 -7.63 -0.25
CA ALA A 41 17.02 -7.24 -0.23
C ALA A 41 16.53 -6.95 1.21
N THR A 42 16.97 -7.74 2.19
CA THR A 42 16.64 -7.52 3.60
C THR A 42 17.27 -6.23 4.14
N ARG A 43 18.48 -5.88 3.66
CA ARG A 43 19.15 -4.60 3.98
C ARG A 43 18.46 -3.39 3.34
N CYS A 44 18.02 -3.50 2.08
CA CYS A 44 17.32 -2.43 1.39
C CYS A 44 15.88 -2.22 1.89
N LYS A 45 15.17 -3.27 2.32
CA LYS A 45 13.84 -3.12 2.94
C LYS A 45 13.86 -2.36 4.27
N ARG A 46 15.02 -2.25 4.93
CA ARG A 46 15.20 -1.43 6.13
C ARG A 46 15.47 0.05 5.81
N SER A 47 15.86 0.40 4.58
CA SER A 47 16.25 1.77 4.21
C SER A 47 15.32 2.50 3.23
N THR A 48 14.17 1.93 2.82
CA THR A 48 13.18 2.66 2.01
C THR A 48 12.06 3.32 2.81
N LYS A 49 12.35 3.76 4.05
CA LYS A 49 11.85 5.09 4.43
C LYS A 49 12.83 6.10 3.87
N ALA A 50 12.78 6.27 2.55
CA ALA A 50 13.19 7.52 1.95
C ALA A 50 12.34 8.57 2.66
N THR A 51 12.96 9.24 3.63
CA THR A 51 12.48 10.49 4.18
C THR A 51 12.41 11.39 2.96
N LYS A 52 11.25 11.41 2.30
CA LYS A 52 10.89 12.54 1.46
C LYS A 52 11.08 13.70 2.41
N THR A 53 12.15 14.47 2.18
CA THR A 53 12.29 15.81 2.69
C THR A 53 11.05 16.51 2.17
N ALA A 54 9.98 16.43 2.95
CA ALA A 54 8.85 17.28 2.76
C ALA A 54 9.46 18.66 2.93
N THR A 55 9.61 19.37 1.82
CA THR A 55 9.57 20.83 1.82
C THR A 55 8.58 21.20 2.89
N PRO A 56 8.92 22.02 3.90
CA PRO A 56 8.00 22.36 4.97
C PRO A 56 6.79 23.01 4.31
N GLY A 57 5.80 22.17 3.98
CA GLY A 57 4.59 22.58 3.31
C GLY A 57 3.96 23.53 4.29
N ARG A 58 3.82 24.78 3.87
CA ARG A 58 3.20 25.87 4.63
C ARG A 58 2.12 25.27 5.52
N ARG A 59 2.38 25.26 6.83
CA ARG A 59 1.43 24.69 7.79
C ARG A 59 0.15 25.48 7.61
N ARG A 60 -0.92 24.81 7.15
CA ARG A 60 -2.20 25.47 6.92
C ARG A 60 -2.63 26.18 8.19
N THR A 61 -2.97 27.45 8.05
CA THR A 61 -3.44 28.27 9.17
C THR A 61 -4.75 27.67 9.71
N PRO A 62 -5.11 27.93 10.98
CA PRO A 62 -6.39 27.46 11.51
C PRO A 62 -7.58 27.90 10.65
N ASP A 63 -7.52 29.11 10.09
CA ASP A 63 -8.58 29.69 9.25
C ASP A 63 -8.73 28.91 7.93
N GLU A 64 -7.63 28.58 7.25
CA GLU A 64 -7.66 27.76 6.04
C GLU A 64 -8.28 26.37 6.27
N VAL A 65 -8.08 25.81 7.46
CA VAL A 65 -8.69 24.52 7.84
C VAL A 65 -10.18 24.68 8.13
N ALA A 66 -10.60 25.81 8.70
CA ALA A 66 -12.01 26.11 8.93
C ALA A 66 -12.76 26.32 7.61
N GLU A 67 -12.22 27.13 6.69
CA GLU A 67 -12.78 27.34 5.35
C GLU A 67 -12.93 26.03 4.56
N LEU A 68 -11.90 25.18 4.61
CA LEU A 68 -11.95 23.87 3.98
C LEU A 68 -13.04 22.97 4.61
N GLY A 69 -13.25 23.10 5.92
CA GLY A 69 -14.35 22.45 6.63
C GLY A 69 -15.73 22.92 6.16
N GLU A 70 -15.92 24.22 5.96
CA GLU A 70 -17.20 24.75 5.48
C GLU A 70 -17.52 24.31 4.05
N ARG A 71 -16.53 24.30 3.16
CA ARG A 71 -16.69 23.76 1.79
C ARG A 71 -17.08 22.29 1.80
N PHE A 72 -16.45 21.50 2.67
CA PHE A 72 -16.81 20.11 2.86
C PHE A 72 -18.22 19.93 3.38
N TYR A 73 -18.61 20.71 4.40
CA TYR A 73 -19.93 20.63 5.00
C TYR A 73 -21.03 20.96 3.99
N ARG A 74 -20.83 21.98 3.15
CA ARG A 74 -21.78 22.35 2.08
C ARG A 74 -22.04 21.19 1.11
N ILE A 75 -20.97 20.59 0.58
CA ILE A 75 -21.07 19.46 -0.35
C ILE A 75 -21.68 18.23 0.33
N LEU A 76 -21.35 18.01 1.62
CA LEU A 76 -21.92 16.93 2.40
C LEU A 76 -23.43 17.10 2.63
N CYS A 77 -23.91 18.34 2.76
CA CYS A 77 -25.34 18.63 2.84
C CYS A 77 -26.06 18.36 1.51
N GLU A 78 -25.43 18.63 0.37
CA GLU A 78 -25.99 18.32 -0.96
C GLU A 78 -26.02 16.82 -1.24
N SER A 79 -25.08 16.05 -0.70
CA SER A 79 -24.93 14.62 -0.98
C SER A 79 -24.54 13.84 0.28
N PRO A 80 -25.50 13.59 1.19
CA PRO A 80 -25.25 12.82 2.40
C PRO A 80 -24.98 11.35 2.09
N GLY A 81 -24.20 10.68 2.94
CA GLY A 81 -23.87 9.27 2.79
C GLY A 81 -22.67 8.99 1.88
N GLU A 82 -21.95 10.03 1.46
CA GLU A 82 -20.78 9.89 0.61
C GLU A 82 -19.50 9.51 1.37
N SER A 83 -18.55 8.94 0.63
CA SER A 83 -17.23 8.57 1.15
C SER A 83 -16.26 9.77 1.17
N MET A 84 -15.29 9.75 2.09
CA MET A 84 -14.23 10.79 2.15
C MET A 84 -13.54 11.04 0.80
N PRO A 85 -13.08 10.02 0.04
CA PRO A 85 -12.43 10.27 -1.25
C PRO A 85 -13.36 10.88 -2.30
N ALA A 86 -14.64 10.51 -2.33
CA ALA A 86 -15.62 11.11 -3.24
C ALA A 86 -15.84 12.60 -2.94
N LEU A 87 -15.98 12.94 -1.64
CA LEU A 87 -16.12 14.33 -1.20
C LEU A 87 -14.84 15.14 -1.44
N ALA A 88 -13.67 14.55 -1.20
CA ALA A 88 -12.38 15.20 -1.44
C ALA A 88 -12.17 15.51 -2.93
N ALA A 89 -12.54 14.59 -3.82
CA ALA A 89 -12.48 14.79 -5.27
C ALA A 89 -13.38 15.96 -5.72
N ARG A 90 -14.58 16.11 -5.17
CA ARG A 90 -15.48 17.24 -5.47
C ARG A 90 -14.93 18.59 -5.01
N ILE A 91 -14.15 18.61 -3.94
CA ILE A 91 -13.50 19.84 -3.41
C ILE A 91 -12.19 20.14 -4.14
N GLY A 92 -11.62 19.16 -4.85
CA GLY A 92 -10.31 19.27 -5.51
C GLY A 92 -9.12 19.14 -4.55
N VAL A 93 -9.30 18.47 -3.40
CA VAL A 93 -8.25 18.25 -2.40
C VAL A 93 -8.02 16.77 -2.16
N THR A 94 -6.91 16.43 -1.52
CA THR A 94 -6.65 15.04 -1.11
C THR A 94 -7.38 14.70 0.20
N SER A 95 -7.74 13.43 0.37
CA SER A 95 -8.36 12.94 1.62
C SER A 95 -7.50 13.22 2.86
N ARG A 96 -6.17 13.25 2.70
CA ARG A 96 -5.23 13.55 3.80
C ARG A 96 -5.31 15.01 4.22
N GLU A 97 -5.52 15.92 3.28
CA GLU A 97 -5.67 17.34 3.57
C GLU A 97 -6.98 17.62 4.28
N LEU A 98 -8.03 16.91 3.91
CA LEU A 98 -9.38 17.04 4.44
C LEU A 98 -9.57 16.38 5.83
N HIS A 99 -8.69 15.45 6.21
CA HIS A 99 -8.81 14.72 7.48
C HIS A 99 -8.88 15.65 8.70
N ARG A 100 -8.02 16.68 8.78
CA ARG A 100 -7.98 17.57 9.94
C ARG A 100 -9.26 18.38 10.08
N SER A 101 -9.78 18.97 8.99
CA SER A 101 -11.02 19.75 9.01
C SER A 101 -12.22 18.88 9.35
N VAL A 102 -12.31 17.66 8.82
CA VAL A 102 -13.41 16.74 9.14
C VAL A 102 -13.37 16.26 10.60
N VAL A 103 -12.18 16.03 11.16
CA VAL A 103 -12.05 15.74 12.60
C VAL A 103 -12.57 16.89 13.46
N LEU A 104 -12.28 18.15 13.08
CA LEU A 104 -12.78 19.32 13.79
C LEU A 104 -14.31 19.42 13.69
N LEU A 105 -14.88 19.21 12.50
CA LEU A 105 -16.34 19.19 12.31
C LEU A 105 -17.04 18.07 13.09
N ARG A 106 -16.40 16.90 13.19
CA ARG A 106 -16.90 15.79 14.01
C ARG A 106 -16.86 16.13 15.50
N ARG A 107 -15.77 16.75 15.98
CA ARG A 107 -15.65 17.24 17.37
C ARG A 107 -16.70 18.31 17.67
N ALA A 108 -17.00 19.17 16.71
CA ALA A 108 -18.04 20.18 16.81
C ALA A 108 -19.48 19.61 16.69
N GLY A 109 -19.64 18.30 16.49
CA GLY A 109 -20.95 17.65 16.40
C GLY A 109 -21.75 18.02 15.14
N ARG A 110 -21.08 18.49 14.06
CA ARG A 110 -21.70 18.85 12.77
C ARG A 110 -21.70 17.73 11.74
N VAL A 111 -20.88 16.70 11.94
CA VAL A 111 -20.77 15.55 11.02
C VAL A 111 -20.76 14.26 11.82
N ARG A 112 -21.57 13.28 11.43
CA ARG A 112 -21.51 11.89 11.89
C ARG A 112 -20.93 10.99 10.82
N THR A 113 -20.31 9.90 11.26
CA THR A 113 -19.76 8.85 10.40
C THR A 113 -20.44 7.53 10.69
N VAL A 114 -20.81 6.80 9.65
CA VAL A 114 -21.42 5.47 9.73
C VAL A 114 -20.54 4.48 8.96
N GLY A 115 -20.38 3.27 9.48
CA GLY A 115 -19.54 2.23 8.88
C GLY A 115 -18.11 2.23 9.40
N GLN A 116 -17.29 1.33 8.86
CA GLN A 116 -15.91 1.11 9.32
C GLN A 116 -14.93 1.08 8.15
N ARG A 117 -13.70 1.54 8.40
CA ARG A 117 -12.58 1.54 7.44
C ARG A 117 -12.99 2.15 6.10
N ARG A 118 -13.02 1.34 5.03
CA ARG A 118 -13.32 1.77 3.65
C ARG A 118 -14.81 1.99 3.40
N ALA A 119 -15.68 1.46 4.25
CA ALA A 119 -17.13 1.63 4.17
C ALA A 119 -17.62 2.87 4.94
N THR A 120 -16.71 3.74 5.42
CA THR A 120 -17.07 4.93 6.18
C THR A 120 -17.83 5.92 5.29
N ARG A 121 -19.08 6.20 5.65
CA ARG A 121 -19.95 7.20 5.03
C ARG A 121 -20.18 8.37 5.97
N TYR A 122 -20.15 9.57 5.42
CA TYR A 122 -20.32 10.81 6.17
C TYR A 122 -21.75 11.29 6.05
N PHE A 123 -22.30 11.82 7.13
CA PHE A 123 -23.63 12.42 7.14
C PHE A 123 -23.57 13.74 7.92
N PRO A 124 -24.26 14.79 7.46
CA PRO A 124 -24.39 16.01 8.22
C PRO A 124 -25.24 15.72 9.46
N THR A 125 -24.78 16.16 10.63
CA THR A 125 -25.63 16.25 11.82
C THR A 125 -26.13 17.67 11.89
N VAL A 126 -27.43 17.77 11.70
CA VAL A 126 -28.08 19.06 11.62
C VAL A 126 -28.47 19.41 13.05
N LYS A 127 -27.89 20.47 13.61
CA LYS A 127 -28.56 21.21 14.67
C LYS A 127 -29.77 21.91 14.00
N GLY A 128 -30.77 21.15 13.54
CA GLY A 128 -31.88 21.64 12.70
C GLY A 128 -32.59 20.66 11.75
N ALA A 129 -32.19 19.39 11.67
CA ALA A 129 -32.94 18.36 10.93
C ALA A 129 -32.94 17.13 11.81
N LYS A 130 -33.98 17.06 12.65
CA LYS A 130 -34.39 15.85 13.32
C LYS A 130 -34.58 14.77 12.25
N ALA A 131 -33.89 13.65 12.42
CA ALA A 131 -34.39 12.40 11.89
C ALA A 131 -35.60 11.99 12.76
N ALA A 132 -36.64 11.47 12.09
CA ALA A 132 -37.90 11.02 12.66
C ALA A 132 -37.74 10.10 13.88
#